data_AF-A0AAN7VYK7-F1
#
_entry.id   AF-A0AAN7VYK7-F1
#
_cell.length_a   1.000
_cell.length_b   1.000
_cell.length_c   1.000
_cell.angle_alpha   90.00
_cell.angle_beta   90.00
_cell.angle_gamma   90.00
#
_symmetry.space_group_name_H-M   'P 1'
#
loop_
_entity.id
_entity.type
_entity.pdbx_description
1 polymer ?
#
loop_
_entity_poly.entity_id
_entity_poly.type
_entity_poly.pdbx_seq_one_letter_code
_entity_poly.pdbx_strand_id
1 'polypeptide(L)'
;MFAFAAGIANTILAQYLALLEIIAAALFVVAFAANLIVFWVMAPHNTASEVFGSFENGAGWSNTGFGMLTAQLSVLYLLIGSDGAAHMSEEIQDAGLNVPRGIWGSYLLGAVTGFVMLVTFCFVFTAEALESPTGFPFIQVYLDTTGSVVRAQALTAVLILLIFFGGANFMASASRQTFAFARDGGLPFSRHIAKVSDRFSVPLVAVFLALAVPVLISLIDLGSTVAFQAAPVIFAGILAFALVYYFAGGYKSYDGPVILVKDQGNWVRTR
;
A
#
# COMPACT_ATOMS: atom_id res chain seq x y z
N MET A 1 -6.67 8.72 -13.45
CA MET A 1 -8.08 8.34 -13.21
C MET A 1 -8.29 7.78 -11.80
N PHE A 2 -7.55 6.75 -11.36
CA PHE A 2 -7.67 6.15 -10.03
C PHE A 2 -7.54 7.14 -8.87
N ALA A 3 -6.53 8.02 -8.90
CA ALA A 3 -6.33 9.01 -7.85
C ALA A 3 -7.55 9.95 -7.67
N PHE A 4 -8.13 10.44 -8.77
CA PHE A 4 -9.32 11.28 -8.72
C PHE A 4 -10.54 10.54 -8.15
N ALA A 5 -10.76 9.30 -8.57
CA ALA A 5 -11.85 8.47 -8.04
C ALA A 5 -11.67 8.19 -6.54
N ALA A 6 -10.43 7.91 -6.10
CA ALA A 6 -10.10 7.75 -4.69
C ALA A 6 -10.30 9.05 -3.89
N GLY A 7 -9.94 10.21 -4.44
CA GLY A 7 -10.18 11.51 -3.81
C GLY A 7 -11.66 11.85 -3.66
N ILE A 8 -12.48 11.54 -4.68
CA ILE A 8 -13.94 11.70 -4.61
C ILE A 8 -14.54 10.75 -3.58
N ALA A 9 -14.13 9.48 -3.59
CA ALA A 9 -14.55 8.49 -2.60
C ALA A 9 -14.19 8.97 -1.18
N ASN A 10 -12.97 9.48 -0.98
CA ASN A 10 -12.54 10.03 0.30
C ASN A 10 -13.32 11.28 0.73
N THR A 11 -13.96 11.99 -0.19
CA THR A 11 -14.76 13.19 0.14
C THR A 11 -16.22 12.84 0.46
N ILE A 12 -16.81 11.91 -0.31
CA ILE A 12 -18.25 11.59 -0.23
C ILE A 12 -18.51 10.40 0.72
N LEU A 13 -17.62 9.42 0.69
CA LEU A 13 -17.77 8.15 1.40
C LEU A 13 -17.00 8.10 2.72
N ALA A 14 -16.34 9.19 3.14
CA ALA A 14 -15.61 9.26 4.41
C ALA A 14 -16.46 8.79 5.61
N GLN A 15 -17.74 9.16 5.63
CA GLN A 15 -18.68 8.75 6.68
C GLN A 15 -19.01 7.23 6.69
N TYR A 16 -18.76 6.54 5.58
CA TYR A 16 -18.95 5.09 5.42
C TYR A 16 -17.63 4.32 5.37
N LEU A 17 -16.50 4.98 5.63
CA LEU A 17 -15.17 4.42 5.43
C LEU A 17 -15.00 3.10 6.18
N ALA A 18 -15.44 3.03 7.45
CA ALA A 18 -15.34 1.81 8.26
C ALA A 18 -16.11 0.63 7.65
N LEU A 19 -17.29 0.87 7.06
CA LEU A 19 -18.05 -0.18 6.38
C LEU A 19 -17.34 -0.64 5.10
N LEU A 20 -16.80 0.30 4.32
CA LEU A 20 -16.06 0.00 3.10
C LEU A 20 -14.78 -0.80 3.40
N GLU A 21 -14.11 -0.52 4.52
CA GLU A 21 -12.94 -1.28 4.98
C GLU A 21 -13.30 -2.73 5.33
N ILE A 22 -14.42 -2.96 6.03
CA ILE A 22 -14.91 -4.31 6.33
C ILE A 22 -15.25 -5.06 5.04
N ILE A 23 -15.93 -4.40 4.09
CA ILE A 23 -16.27 -4.99 2.79
C ILE A 23 -14.99 -5.32 2.00
N ALA A 24 -14.02 -4.40 1.98
CA ALA A 24 -12.74 -4.61 1.30
C ALA A 24 -11.94 -5.77 1.92
N ALA A 25 -11.94 -5.89 3.25
CA ALA A 25 -11.29 -7.00 3.96
C ALA A 25 -11.98 -8.35 3.64
N ALA A 26 -13.31 -8.39 3.64
CA ALA A 26 -14.06 -9.59 3.25
C ALA A 26 -13.80 -9.96 1.78
N LEU A 27 -13.81 -8.97 0.88
CA LEU A 27 -13.51 -9.17 -0.53
C LEU A 27 -12.08 -9.67 -0.74
N PHE A 28 -11.11 -9.17 0.03
CA PHE A 28 -9.72 -9.63 0.00
C PHE A 28 -9.63 -11.12 0.34
N VAL A 29 -10.27 -11.56 1.42
CA VAL A 29 -10.26 -12.99 1.83
C VAL A 29 -10.88 -13.87 0.74
N VAL A 30 -12.03 -13.46 0.20
CA VAL A 30 -12.71 -14.20 -0.87
C VAL A 30 -11.87 -14.24 -2.14
N ALA A 31 -11.29 -13.10 -2.55
CA ALA A 31 -10.44 -13.01 -3.73
C ALA A 31 -9.16 -13.84 -3.56
N PHE A 32 -8.53 -13.81 -2.39
CA PHE A 32 -7.35 -14.61 -2.10
C PHE A 32 -7.66 -16.11 -2.23
N ALA A 33 -8.73 -16.58 -1.59
CA ALA A 33 -9.16 -17.97 -1.69
C ALA A 33 -9.54 -18.36 -3.14
N ALA A 34 -10.28 -17.51 -3.84
CA ALA A 34 -10.67 -17.75 -5.23
C ALA A 34 -9.46 -17.85 -6.16
N ASN A 35 -8.46 -16.98 -6.01
CA ASN A 35 -7.25 -17.04 -6.82
C ASN A 35 -6.42 -18.29 -6.54
N LEU A 36 -6.26 -18.68 -5.27
CA LEU A 36 -5.61 -19.94 -4.93
C LEU A 36 -6.33 -21.14 -5.57
N ILE A 37 -7.65 -21.21 -5.44
CA ILE A 37 -8.43 -22.31 -6.02
C ILE A 37 -8.28 -22.32 -7.54
N VAL A 38 -8.41 -21.17 -8.22
CA VAL A 38 -8.30 -21.10 -9.68
C VAL A 38 -6.91 -21.56 -10.14
N PHE A 39 -5.84 -21.04 -9.54
CA PHE A 39 -4.49 -21.42 -9.92
C PHE A 39 -4.22 -22.90 -9.65
N TRP A 40 -4.51 -23.41 -8.45
CA TRP A 40 -4.20 -24.78 -8.09
C TRP A 40 -5.07 -25.85 -8.75
N VAL A 41 -6.28 -25.49 -9.22
CA VAL A 41 -7.20 -26.43 -9.86
C VAL A 41 -7.09 -26.38 -11.39
N MET A 42 -6.86 -25.20 -11.97
CA MET A 42 -6.99 -25.01 -13.42
C MET A 42 -5.65 -24.85 -14.15
N ALA A 43 -4.61 -24.36 -13.48
CA ALA A 43 -3.34 -24.07 -14.15
C ALA A 43 -2.50 -25.34 -14.36
N PRO A 44 -1.70 -25.41 -15.44
CA PRO A 44 -0.53 -26.28 -15.45
C PRO A 44 0.47 -25.78 -14.40
N HIS A 45 1.12 -26.73 -13.71
CA HIS A 45 2.05 -26.41 -12.62
C HIS A 45 3.48 -26.78 -13.01
N ASN A 46 4.40 -25.85 -12.78
CA ASN A 46 5.83 -26.10 -12.81
C ASN A 46 6.20 -27.11 -11.70
N THR A 47 7.31 -27.81 -11.89
CA THR A 47 7.74 -28.78 -10.86
C THR A 47 8.32 -28.06 -9.65
N ALA A 48 8.21 -28.65 -8.46
CA ALA A 48 8.83 -28.06 -7.26
C ALA A 48 10.36 -27.92 -7.38
N SER A 49 11.01 -28.83 -8.13
CA SER A 49 12.44 -28.75 -8.41
C SER A 49 12.80 -27.54 -9.27
N GLU A 50 11.89 -27.13 -10.16
CA GLU A 50 12.07 -25.92 -10.96
C GLU A 50 11.83 -24.70 -10.09
N VAL A 51 10.66 -24.60 -9.45
CA VAL A 51 10.27 -23.45 -8.61
C VAL A 51 11.28 -23.14 -7.50
N PHE A 52 11.82 -24.15 -6.83
CA PHE A 52 12.76 -23.96 -5.71
C PHE A 52 14.23 -24.20 -6.07
N GLY A 53 14.51 -24.76 -7.24
CA GLY A 53 15.86 -25.16 -7.65
C GLY A 53 16.45 -24.38 -8.82
N SER A 54 15.63 -23.60 -9.54
CA SER A 54 16.11 -22.72 -10.61
C SER A 54 16.08 -21.25 -10.18
N PHE A 55 16.91 -20.44 -10.82
CA PHE A 55 16.88 -18.99 -10.67
C PHE A 55 17.08 -18.33 -12.03
N GLU A 56 16.14 -17.47 -12.41
CA GLU A 56 16.22 -16.71 -13.65
C GLU A 56 16.49 -15.23 -13.38
N ASN A 57 17.53 -14.70 -14.03
CA ASN A 57 17.88 -13.28 -13.97
C ASN A 57 17.34 -12.55 -15.20
N GLY A 58 16.01 -12.44 -15.27
CA GLY A 58 15.31 -11.78 -16.38
C GLY A 58 15.58 -10.27 -16.47
N ALA A 59 16.12 -9.65 -15.42
CA ALA A 59 16.44 -8.22 -15.39
C ALA A 59 17.82 -7.87 -16.01
N GLY A 60 18.58 -8.87 -16.48
CA GLY A 60 19.84 -8.63 -17.19
C GLY A 60 21.00 -8.19 -16.29
N TRP A 61 20.93 -8.42 -14.98
CA TRP A 61 22.04 -8.11 -14.08
C TRP A 61 23.25 -9.00 -14.38
N SER A 62 24.46 -8.45 -14.37
CA SER A 62 25.68 -9.24 -14.59
C SER A 62 25.96 -10.26 -13.47
N ASN A 63 25.38 -10.05 -12.29
CA ASN A 63 25.51 -10.91 -11.13
C ASN A 63 24.13 -11.27 -10.57
N THR A 64 23.85 -12.57 -10.48
CA THR A 64 22.59 -13.12 -9.98
C THR A 64 22.29 -12.70 -8.54
N GLY A 65 23.28 -12.68 -7.65
CA GLY A 65 23.11 -12.24 -6.27
C GLY A 65 22.76 -10.75 -6.17
N PHE A 66 23.34 -9.91 -7.03
CA PHE A 66 22.92 -8.52 -7.13
C PHE A 66 21.48 -8.40 -7.63
N GLY A 67 21.11 -9.20 -8.65
CA GLY A 67 19.73 -9.30 -9.12
C GLY A 67 18.74 -9.67 -8.01
N MET A 68 19.08 -10.67 -7.18
CA MET A 68 18.29 -11.06 -6.00
C MET A 68 18.08 -9.89 -5.03
N LEU A 69 19.14 -9.13 -4.72
CA LEU A 69 19.04 -7.96 -3.84
C LEU A 69 18.12 -6.88 -4.42
N THR A 70 18.19 -6.65 -5.73
CA THR A 70 17.28 -5.67 -6.38
C THR A 70 15.83 -6.16 -6.41
N ALA A 71 15.60 -7.46 -6.57
CA ALA A 71 14.26 -8.04 -6.59
C ALA A 71 13.52 -7.93 -5.24
N GLN A 72 14.25 -7.77 -4.12
CA GLN A 72 13.65 -7.53 -2.80
C GLN A 72 12.79 -6.27 -2.76
N LEU A 73 13.06 -5.29 -3.63
CA LEU A 73 12.26 -4.06 -3.73
C LEU A 73 10.80 -4.37 -4.07
N SER A 74 10.54 -5.35 -4.94
CA SER A 74 9.18 -5.77 -5.29
C SER A 74 8.44 -6.38 -4.09
N VAL A 75 9.15 -7.07 -3.19
CA VAL A 75 8.59 -7.67 -1.98
C VAL A 75 8.25 -6.60 -0.93
N LEU A 76 8.97 -5.47 -0.89
CA LEU A 76 8.65 -4.37 0.04
C LEU A 76 7.23 -3.85 -0.17
N TYR A 77 6.75 -3.78 -1.42
CA TYR A 77 5.39 -3.34 -1.73
C TYR A 77 4.30 -4.20 -1.10
N LEU A 78 4.59 -5.47 -0.86
CA LEU A 78 3.64 -6.42 -0.29
C LEU A 78 3.26 -6.06 1.16
N LEU A 79 4.14 -5.35 1.86
CA LEU A 79 3.99 -5.03 3.29
C LEU A 79 3.73 -3.54 3.55
N ILE A 80 3.64 -2.74 2.48
CA ILE A 80 3.29 -1.31 2.57
C ILE A 80 1.89 -1.15 3.17
N GLY A 81 1.75 -0.18 4.08
CA GLY A 81 0.47 0.18 4.69
C GLY A 81 0.13 -0.62 5.96
N SER A 82 1.02 -1.51 6.41
CA SER A 82 0.86 -2.21 7.71
C SER A 82 0.83 -1.24 8.90
N ASP A 83 1.47 -0.09 8.78
CA ASP A 83 1.46 1.02 9.75
C ASP A 83 0.22 1.93 9.64
N GLY A 84 -0.74 1.61 8.77
CA GLY A 84 -1.94 2.41 8.53
C GLY A 84 -2.71 2.74 9.81
N ALA A 85 -2.76 1.82 10.78
CA ALA A 85 -3.40 2.03 12.08
C ALA A 85 -2.76 3.19 12.89
N ALA A 86 -1.46 3.46 12.71
CA ALA A 86 -0.79 4.57 13.39
C ALA A 86 -1.27 5.93 12.88
N HIS A 87 -1.56 6.02 11.58
CA HIS A 87 -1.99 7.27 10.93
C HIS A 87 -3.39 7.72 11.38
N MET A 88 -4.18 6.80 11.90
CA MET A 88 -5.55 7.02 12.39
C MET A 88 -5.69 6.70 13.87
N SER A 89 -4.58 6.79 14.62
CA SER A 89 -4.56 6.48 16.06
C SER A 89 -5.52 7.33 16.89
N GLU A 90 -5.80 8.58 16.48
CA GLU A 90 -6.79 9.46 17.12
C GLU A 90 -8.23 8.88 17.07
N GLU A 91 -8.53 7.98 16.13
CA GLU A 91 -9.85 7.35 15.94
C GLU A 91 -9.95 5.95 16.59
N ILE A 92 -8.86 5.44 17.17
CA ILE A 92 -8.76 4.08 17.71
C ILE A 92 -8.92 4.09 19.24
N GLN A 93 -9.89 3.31 19.75
CA GLN A 93 -10.04 3.07 21.18
C GLN A 93 -8.80 2.35 21.73
N ASP A 94 -8.29 2.78 22.88
CA ASP A 94 -7.07 2.23 23.50
C ASP A 94 -5.88 2.16 22.51
N ALA A 95 -5.65 3.24 21.76
CA ALA A 95 -4.65 3.31 20.69
C ALA A 95 -3.25 2.79 21.12
N GLY A 96 -2.83 3.04 22.36
CA GLY A 96 -1.53 2.57 22.88
C GLY A 96 -1.36 1.04 22.88
N LEU A 97 -2.45 0.27 22.89
CA LEU A 97 -2.43 -1.20 22.78
C LEU A 97 -2.91 -1.68 21.41
N ASN A 98 -3.96 -1.06 20.89
CA ASN A 98 -4.62 -1.54 19.68
C ASN A 98 -3.89 -1.16 18.39
N VAL A 99 -3.19 -0.01 18.35
CA VAL A 99 -2.37 0.36 17.20
C VAL A 99 -1.21 -0.62 16.99
N PRO A 100 -0.34 -0.92 17.98
CA PRO A 100 0.74 -1.89 17.79
C PRO A 100 0.23 -3.29 17.40
N ARG A 101 -0.88 -3.74 18.00
CA ARG A 101 -1.51 -5.03 17.66
C ARG A 101 -2.02 -5.03 16.22
N GLY A 102 -2.65 -3.95 15.78
CA GLY A 102 -3.12 -3.79 14.40
C GLY A 102 -1.99 -3.84 13.40
N ILE A 103 -0.86 -3.16 13.68
CA ILE A 103 0.33 -3.16 12.83
C ILE A 103 0.93 -4.56 12.71
N TRP A 104 1.15 -5.25 13.82
CA TRP A 104 1.70 -6.61 13.78
C TRP A 104 0.74 -7.60 13.12
N GLY A 105 -0.56 -7.50 13.39
CA GLY A 105 -1.57 -8.35 12.80
C GLY A 105 -1.65 -8.18 11.28
N SER A 106 -1.68 -6.94 10.79
CA SER A 106 -1.72 -6.64 9.36
C SER A 106 -0.41 -7.05 8.67
N TYR A 107 0.74 -6.80 9.29
CA TYR A 107 2.05 -7.20 8.78
C TYR A 107 2.17 -8.71 8.62
N LEU A 108 1.84 -9.49 9.67
CA LEU A 108 1.93 -10.94 9.62
C LEU A 108 0.93 -11.55 8.63
N LEU A 109 -0.31 -11.06 8.60
CA LEU A 109 -1.31 -11.51 7.64
C LEU A 109 -0.86 -11.23 6.20
N GLY A 110 -0.38 -10.01 5.93
CA GLY A 110 0.17 -9.61 4.64
C GLY A 110 1.34 -10.50 4.24
N ALA A 111 2.34 -10.67 5.12
CA ALA A 111 3.51 -11.50 4.87
C ALA A 111 3.15 -12.94 4.53
N VAL A 112 2.25 -13.57 5.30
CA VAL A 112 1.86 -14.97 5.09
C VAL A 112 1.07 -15.12 3.78
N THR A 113 0.01 -14.32 3.60
CA THR A 113 -0.82 -14.40 2.38
C THR A 113 -0.03 -14.08 1.12
N GLY A 114 0.83 -13.06 1.17
CA GLY A 114 1.70 -12.69 0.07
C GLY A 114 2.75 -13.73 -0.26
N PHE A 115 3.37 -14.34 0.75
CA PHE A 115 4.31 -15.45 0.53
C PHE A 115 3.63 -16.64 -0.14
N VAL A 116 2.45 -17.04 0.34
CA VAL A 116 1.67 -18.14 -0.26
C VAL A 116 1.29 -17.81 -1.71
N MET A 117 0.88 -16.57 -1.98
CA MET A 117 0.53 -16.14 -3.33
C MET A 117 1.74 -16.08 -4.25
N LEU A 118 2.89 -15.61 -3.76
CA LEU A 118 4.14 -15.56 -4.51
C LEU A 118 4.60 -16.96 -4.92
N VAL A 119 4.60 -17.90 -3.97
CA VAL A 119 4.92 -19.31 -4.26
C VAL A 119 3.93 -19.89 -5.28
N THR A 120 2.63 -19.67 -5.08
CA THR A 120 1.59 -20.10 -6.04
C THR A 120 1.87 -19.54 -7.43
N PHE A 121 2.24 -18.27 -7.53
CA PHE A 121 2.55 -17.63 -8.80
C PHE A 121 3.79 -18.25 -9.45
N CYS A 122 4.85 -18.56 -8.71
CA CYS A 122 6.00 -19.29 -9.25
C CYS A 122 5.63 -20.67 -9.85
N PHE A 123 4.63 -21.34 -9.27
CA PHE A 123 4.13 -22.61 -9.80
C PHE A 123 3.35 -22.48 -11.10
N VAL A 124 2.69 -21.35 -11.37
CA VAL A 124 1.82 -21.18 -12.55
C VAL A 124 2.37 -20.19 -13.58
N PHE A 125 3.45 -19.49 -13.26
CA PHE A 125 4.06 -18.50 -14.12
C PHE A 125 4.83 -19.14 -15.28
N THR A 126 4.79 -18.46 -16.42
CA THR A 126 5.48 -18.83 -17.66
C THR A 126 6.29 -17.64 -18.16
N ALA A 127 7.47 -17.88 -18.73
CA ALA A 127 8.34 -16.81 -19.22
C ALA A 127 7.66 -15.99 -20.34
N GLU A 128 6.82 -16.63 -21.14
CA GLU A 128 6.02 -16.01 -22.20
C GLU A 128 5.07 -14.93 -21.67
N ALA A 129 4.65 -15.03 -20.40
CA ALA A 129 3.80 -14.01 -19.79
C ALA A 129 4.47 -12.62 -19.72
N LEU A 130 5.81 -12.56 -19.72
CA LEU A 130 6.57 -11.31 -19.74
C LEU A 130 6.45 -10.56 -21.07
N GLU A 131 6.23 -11.29 -22.16
CA GLU A 131 6.10 -10.73 -23.51
C GLU A 131 4.64 -10.47 -23.89
N SER A 132 3.71 -10.63 -22.94
CA SER A 132 2.29 -10.52 -23.20
C SER A 132 1.91 -9.13 -23.73
N PRO A 133 1.07 -9.06 -24.79
CA PRO A 133 0.56 -7.79 -25.31
C PRO A 133 -0.38 -7.07 -24.32
N THR A 134 -0.79 -7.72 -23.23
CA THR A 134 -1.55 -7.09 -22.15
C THR A 134 -0.73 -6.04 -21.39
N GLY A 135 0.60 -6.09 -21.47
CA GLY A 135 1.51 -5.23 -20.69
C GLY A 135 1.59 -5.58 -19.21
N PHE A 136 0.81 -6.58 -18.74
CA PHE A 136 0.76 -7.02 -17.35
C PHE A 136 0.78 -8.54 -17.28
N PRO A 137 1.94 -9.16 -16.94
CA PRO A 137 2.12 -10.61 -16.99
C PRO A 137 1.07 -11.41 -16.20
N PHE A 138 0.59 -10.89 -15.07
CA PHE A 138 -0.44 -11.57 -14.28
C PHE A 138 -1.78 -11.75 -15.02
N ILE A 139 -2.12 -10.83 -15.95
CA ILE A 139 -3.34 -10.95 -16.76
C ILE A 139 -3.16 -12.11 -17.75
N GLN A 140 -1.97 -12.27 -18.32
CA GLN A 140 -1.64 -13.39 -19.18
C GLN A 140 -1.72 -14.71 -18.41
N VAL A 141 -1.14 -14.77 -17.21
CA VAL A 141 -1.22 -15.97 -16.36
C VAL A 141 -2.67 -16.34 -16.04
N TYR A 142 -3.57 -15.37 -15.81
CA TYR A 142 -5.00 -15.66 -15.70
C TYR A 142 -5.62 -16.21 -16.98
N LEU A 143 -5.23 -15.69 -18.14
CA LEU A 143 -5.73 -16.18 -19.42
C LEU A 143 -5.26 -17.62 -19.68
N ASP A 144 -3.98 -17.90 -19.44
CA ASP A 144 -3.38 -19.23 -19.61
C ASP A 144 -3.98 -20.24 -18.64
N THR A 145 -4.23 -19.81 -17.39
CA THR A 145 -4.87 -20.65 -16.36
C THR A 145 -6.33 -20.96 -16.68
N THR A 146 -7.09 -19.95 -17.12
CA THR A 146 -8.55 -20.10 -17.25
C THR A 146 -9.01 -20.52 -18.64
N GLY A 147 -8.15 -20.38 -19.65
CA GLY A 147 -8.44 -20.59 -21.07
C GLY A 147 -9.54 -19.67 -21.61
N SER A 148 -9.92 -18.62 -20.87
CA SER A 148 -11.09 -17.79 -21.18
C SER A 148 -10.85 -16.33 -20.85
N VAL A 149 -10.94 -15.47 -21.87
CA VAL A 149 -10.82 -14.02 -21.73
C VAL A 149 -11.80 -13.46 -20.71
N VAL A 150 -13.05 -13.93 -20.70
CA VAL A 150 -14.09 -13.45 -19.77
C VAL A 150 -13.73 -13.77 -18.32
N ARG A 151 -13.22 -14.98 -18.05
CA ARG A 151 -12.82 -15.38 -16.70
C ARG A 151 -11.58 -14.62 -16.23
N ALA A 152 -10.59 -14.48 -17.11
CA ALA A 152 -9.39 -13.69 -16.82
C ALA A 152 -9.72 -12.22 -16.54
N GLN A 153 -10.64 -11.62 -17.30
CA GLN A 153 -11.14 -10.27 -17.06
C GLN A 153 -11.89 -10.16 -15.74
N ALA A 154 -12.72 -11.13 -15.38
CA ALA A 154 -13.44 -11.12 -14.10
C ALA A 154 -12.48 -11.15 -12.90
N LEU A 155 -11.47 -12.02 -12.92
CA LEU A 155 -10.45 -12.10 -11.87
C LEU A 155 -9.61 -10.81 -11.80
N THR A 156 -9.24 -10.26 -12.96
CA THR A 156 -8.53 -8.99 -13.06
C THR A 156 -9.35 -7.83 -12.51
N ALA A 157 -10.66 -7.79 -12.79
CA ALA A 157 -11.56 -6.75 -12.29
C ALA A 157 -11.67 -6.77 -10.76
N VAL A 158 -11.70 -7.96 -10.14
CA VAL A 158 -11.68 -8.11 -8.68
C VAL A 158 -10.37 -7.54 -8.09
N LEU A 159 -9.21 -7.84 -8.71
CA LEU A 159 -7.94 -7.25 -8.28
C LEU A 159 -7.93 -5.72 -8.41
N ILE A 160 -8.41 -5.19 -9.54
CA ILE A 160 -8.52 -3.75 -9.77
C ILE A 160 -9.41 -3.10 -8.69
N LEU A 161 -10.51 -3.75 -8.32
CA LEU A 161 -11.40 -3.27 -7.27
C LEU A 161 -10.71 -3.26 -5.90
N LEU A 162 -9.92 -4.28 -5.56
CA LEU A 162 -9.12 -4.30 -4.33
C LEU A 162 -8.06 -3.18 -4.32
N ILE A 163 -7.37 -2.96 -5.43
CA ILE A 163 -6.42 -1.85 -5.59
C ILE A 163 -7.11 -0.50 -5.39
N PHE A 164 -8.33 -0.35 -5.91
CA PHE A 164 -9.12 0.87 -5.71
C PHE A 164 -9.44 1.11 -4.22
N PHE A 165 -9.89 0.10 -3.48
CA PHE A 165 -10.13 0.22 -2.04
C PHE A 165 -8.85 0.57 -1.27
N GLY A 166 -7.72 -0.05 -1.61
CA GLY A 166 -6.42 0.29 -1.03
C GLY A 166 -6.04 1.76 -1.31
N GLY A 167 -6.21 2.21 -2.56
CA GLY A 167 -5.96 3.61 -2.94
C GLY A 167 -6.85 4.61 -2.20
N ALA A 168 -8.13 4.27 -1.96
CA ALA A 168 -9.03 5.09 -1.15
C ALA A 168 -8.54 5.20 0.31
N ASN A 169 -8.04 4.11 0.89
CA ASN A 169 -7.45 4.12 2.24
C ASN A 169 -6.19 5.00 2.30
N PHE A 170 -5.28 4.88 1.34
CA PHE A 170 -4.10 5.75 1.25
C PHE A 170 -4.48 7.24 1.15
N MET A 171 -5.49 7.57 0.35
CA MET A 171 -5.99 8.95 0.24
C MET A 171 -6.58 9.45 1.57
N ALA A 172 -7.32 8.60 2.28
CA ALA A 172 -7.88 8.92 3.59
C ALA A 172 -6.77 9.15 4.62
N SER A 173 -5.77 8.29 4.67
CA SER A 173 -4.60 8.44 5.55
C SER A 173 -3.80 9.72 5.22
N ALA A 174 -3.40 9.89 3.96
CA ALA A 174 -2.57 11.02 3.54
C ALA A 174 -3.24 12.38 3.80
N SER A 175 -4.55 12.48 3.55
CA SER A 175 -5.30 13.72 3.81
C SER A 175 -5.43 14.04 5.30
N ARG A 176 -5.62 13.03 6.17
CA ARG A 176 -5.62 13.20 7.64
C ARG A 176 -4.26 13.63 8.17
N GLN A 177 -3.17 13.00 7.71
CA GLN A 177 -1.81 13.39 8.10
C GLN A 177 -1.48 14.81 7.66
N THR A 178 -1.82 15.17 6.42
CA THR A 178 -1.64 16.53 5.89
C THR A 178 -2.42 17.54 6.73
N PHE A 179 -3.66 17.22 7.10
CA PHE A 179 -4.47 18.04 7.98
C PHE A 179 -3.87 18.18 9.38
N ALA A 180 -3.44 17.08 10.02
CA ALA A 180 -2.84 17.10 11.35
C ALA A 180 -1.55 17.93 11.38
N PHE A 181 -0.70 17.76 10.37
CA PHE A 181 0.52 18.55 10.25
C PHE A 181 0.24 20.04 10.00
N ALA A 182 -0.80 20.36 9.22
CA ALA A 182 -1.26 21.73 9.05
C ALA A 182 -1.85 22.32 10.35
N ARG A 183 -2.65 21.55 11.10
CA ARG A 183 -3.25 21.94 12.39
C ARG A 183 -2.17 22.39 13.37
N ASP A 184 -1.03 21.70 13.35
CA ASP A 184 0.10 21.95 14.24
C ASP A 184 1.05 23.05 13.70
N GLY A 185 0.70 23.70 12.58
CA GLY A 185 1.44 24.81 12.01
C GLY A 185 2.65 24.41 11.14
N GLY A 186 2.78 23.12 10.80
CA GLY A 186 3.92 22.59 10.05
C GLY A 186 3.97 22.91 8.55
N LEU A 187 2.89 23.47 7.99
CA LEU A 187 2.78 23.81 6.56
C LEU A 187 2.60 25.32 6.31
N PRO A 188 3.11 25.84 5.18
CA PRO A 188 2.72 27.16 4.71
C PRO A 188 1.21 27.20 4.48
N PHE A 189 0.56 28.31 4.82
CA PHE A 189 -0.91 28.45 4.78
C PHE A 189 -1.67 27.44 5.67
N SER A 190 -1.04 26.93 6.72
CA SER A 190 -1.60 26.00 7.72
C SER A 190 -3.06 26.27 8.09
N ARG A 191 -3.43 27.53 8.36
CA ARG A 191 -4.82 27.93 8.70
C ARG A 191 -5.87 27.55 7.66
N HIS A 192 -5.50 27.57 6.37
CA HIS A 192 -6.42 27.22 5.27
C HIS A 192 -6.45 25.70 5.04
N ILE A 193 -5.29 25.03 5.15
CA ILE A 193 -5.17 23.59 4.95
C ILE A 193 -5.85 22.82 6.10
N ALA A 194 -5.73 23.33 7.32
CA ALA A 194 -6.35 22.78 8.53
C ALA A 194 -7.84 23.12 8.66
N LYS A 195 -8.50 23.70 7.64
CA LYS A 195 -9.93 23.98 7.70
C LYS A 195 -10.74 22.74 7.31
N VAL A 196 -11.60 22.28 8.22
CA VAL A 196 -12.58 21.20 7.95
C VAL A 196 -13.82 21.80 7.30
N SER A 197 -14.40 21.11 6.32
CA SER A 197 -15.65 21.52 5.68
C SER A 197 -16.87 21.07 6.49
N ASP A 198 -17.79 21.99 6.79
CA ASP A 198 -19.03 21.68 7.52
C ASP A 198 -19.95 20.72 6.76
N ARG A 199 -19.92 20.74 5.42
CA ARG A 199 -20.81 19.91 4.58
C ARG A 199 -20.37 18.46 4.50
N PHE A 200 -19.06 18.22 4.46
CA PHE A 200 -18.49 16.89 4.21
C PHE A 200 -17.75 16.32 5.42
N SER A 201 -17.58 17.11 6.50
CA SER A 201 -16.82 16.75 7.71
C SER A 201 -15.38 16.29 7.43
N VAL A 202 -14.79 16.77 6.32
CA VAL A 202 -13.41 16.43 5.89
C VAL A 202 -12.62 17.69 5.52
N PRO A 203 -11.28 17.69 5.69
CA PRO A 203 -10.42 18.83 5.34
C PRO A 203 -10.16 18.87 3.83
N LEU A 204 -11.09 19.47 3.06
CA LEU A 204 -11.05 19.46 1.59
C LEU A 204 -9.71 19.92 1.00
N VAL A 205 -9.12 20.99 1.53
CA VAL A 205 -7.83 21.50 1.03
C VAL A 205 -6.71 20.48 1.23
N ALA A 206 -6.68 19.79 2.38
CA ALA A 206 -5.74 18.70 2.63
C ALA A 206 -5.99 17.50 1.71
N VAL A 207 -7.25 17.17 1.41
CA VAL A 207 -7.60 16.12 0.42
C VAL A 207 -7.11 16.49 -0.98
N PHE A 208 -7.30 17.75 -1.42
CA PHE A 208 -6.81 18.23 -2.70
C PHE A 208 -5.28 18.20 -2.79
N LEU A 209 -4.58 18.59 -1.73
CA LEU A 209 -3.12 18.50 -1.69
C LEU A 209 -2.63 17.05 -1.75
N ALA A 210 -3.25 16.17 -0.94
CA ALA A 210 -2.97 14.74 -0.94
C ALA A 210 -3.26 14.08 -2.30
N LEU A 211 -4.16 14.66 -3.11
CA LEU A 211 -4.46 14.21 -4.46
C LEU A 211 -3.50 14.80 -5.51
N ALA A 212 -3.18 16.09 -5.40
CA ALA A 212 -2.39 16.82 -6.38
C ALA A 212 -0.97 16.25 -6.50
N VAL A 213 -0.32 15.95 -5.36
CA VAL A 213 1.05 15.43 -5.34
C VAL A 213 1.19 14.10 -6.12
N PRO A 214 0.43 13.04 -5.83
CA PRO A 214 0.54 11.78 -6.58
C PRO A 214 0.13 11.94 -8.05
N VAL A 215 -0.83 12.83 -8.38
CA VAL A 215 -1.17 13.13 -9.77
C VAL A 215 0.01 13.76 -10.50
N LEU A 216 0.69 14.74 -9.91
CA LEU A 216 1.87 15.37 -10.51
C LEU A 216 3.03 14.38 -10.69
N ILE A 217 3.27 13.50 -9.71
CA ILE A 217 4.26 12.42 -9.83
C ILE A 217 3.88 11.45 -10.95
N SER A 218 2.59 11.12 -11.09
CA SER A 218 2.10 10.25 -12.16
C SER A 218 2.28 10.84 -13.56
N LEU A 219 2.40 12.17 -13.71
CA LEU A 219 2.68 12.80 -15.00
C LEU A 219 4.10 12.50 -15.52
N ILE A 220 5.03 12.08 -14.65
CA ILE A 220 6.37 11.64 -15.06
C ILE A 220 6.29 10.46 -16.03
N ASP A 221 5.29 9.58 -15.84
CA ASP A 221 5.05 8.41 -16.67
C ASP A 221 4.79 8.77 -18.15
N LEU A 222 4.25 9.97 -18.42
CA LEU A 222 4.05 10.48 -19.79
C LEU A 222 5.37 10.74 -20.52
N GLY A 223 6.44 11.03 -19.78
CA GLY A 223 7.77 11.27 -20.35
C GLY A 223 8.68 10.05 -20.27
N SER A 224 8.65 9.32 -19.16
CA SER A 224 9.46 8.12 -18.95
C SER A 224 8.86 7.20 -17.90
N THR A 225 8.45 6.01 -18.34
CA THR A 225 7.99 4.92 -17.46
C THR A 225 9.10 4.45 -16.52
N VAL A 226 10.34 4.42 -17.01
CA VAL A 226 11.53 4.07 -16.20
C VAL A 226 11.74 5.07 -15.07
N ALA A 227 11.61 6.38 -15.34
CA ALA A 227 11.76 7.40 -14.31
C ALA A 227 10.66 7.31 -13.25
N PHE A 228 9.41 7.04 -13.67
CA PHE A 228 8.31 6.81 -12.75
C PHE A 228 8.54 5.57 -11.87
N GLN A 229 8.98 4.46 -12.46
CA GLN A 229 9.30 3.22 -11.74
C GLN A 229 10.50 3.35 -10.78
N ALA A 230 11.40 4.32 -11.01
CA ALA A 230 12.52 4.60 -10.10
C ALA A 230 12.10 5.42 -8.86
N ALA A 231 10.99 6.17 -8.90
CA ALA A 231 10.58 7.05 -7.80
C ALA A 231 10.43 6.33 -6.45
N PRO A 232 9.83 5.14 -6.36
CA PRO A 232 9.70 4.42 -5.10
C PRO A 232 11.03 3.95 -4.51
N VAL A 233 12.03 3.66 -5.35
CA VAL A 233 13.40 3.33 -4.91
C VAL A 233 14.03 4.51 -4.17
N ILE A 234 13.80 5.72 -4.68
CA ILE A 234 14.28 6.96 -4.05
C ILE A 234 13.59 7.15 -2.68
N PHE A 235 12.26 6.94 -2.60
CA PHE A 235 11.53 7.02 -1.34
C PHE A 235 12.03 6.01 -0.29
N ALA A 236 12.25 4.75 -0.69
CA ALA A 236 12.80 3.73 0.19
C ALA A 236 14.21 4.11 0.67
N GLY A 237 15.04 4.67 -0.21
CA GLY A 237 16.36 5.20 0.16
C GLY A 237 16.29 6.30 1.21
N ILE A 238 15.39 7.27 1.05
CA ILE A 238 15.20 8.35 2.03
C ILE A 238 14.76 7.80 3.40
N LEU A 239 13.84 6.83 3.43
CA LEU A 239 13.41 6.18 4.67
C LEU A 239 14.57 5.42 5.35
N ALA A 240 15.40 4.73 4.56
CA ALA A 240 16.58 4.06 5.09
C ALA A 240 17.57 5.07 5.70
N PHE A 241 17.81 6.21 5.05
CA PHE A 241 18.62 7.29 5.61
C PHE A 241 18.03 7.86 6.91
N ALA A 242 16.70 8.07 6.96
CA ALA A 242 16.02 8.54 8.16
C ALA A 242 16.14 7.56 9.33
N LEU A 243 16.02 6.24 9.06
CA LEU A 243 16.23 5.19 10.06
C LEU A 243 17.67 5.17 10.56
N VAL A 244 18.64 5.21 9.66
CA VAL A 244 20.07 5.26 10.03
C VAL A 244 20.35 6.50 10.87
N TYR A 245 19.85 7.67 10.48
CA TYR A 245 19.97 8.89 11.26
C TYR A 245 19.35 8.74 12.66
N TYR A 246 18.13 8.19 12.73
CA TYR A 246 17.45 7.96 13.99
C TYR A 246 18.32 7.08 14.92
N PHE A 247 18.78 5.92 14.47
CA PHE A 247 19.59 5.00 15.28
C PHE A 247 21.03 5.47 15.55
N ALA A 248 21.64 6.23 14.64
CA ALA A 248 22.97 6.80 14.83
C ALA A 248 23.01 7.86 15.95
N GLY A 249 21.87 8.44 16.31
CA GLY A 249 21.78 9.37 17.42
C GLY A 249 20.58 10.32 17.39
N GLY A 250 19.80 10.36 16.29
CA GLY A 250 18.59 11.17 16.21
C GLY A 250 17.59 10.87 17.32
N TYR A 251 17.52 9.63 17.82
CA TYR A 251 16.68 9.26 18.97
C TYR A 251 17.02 10.04 20.25
N LYS A 252 18.25 10.54 20.40
CA LYS A 252 18.67 11.33 21.58
C LYS A 252 18.14 12.76 21.55
N SER A 253 17.82 13.25 20.36
CA SER A 253 17.26 14.59 20.12
C SER A 253 15.76 14.53 19.86
N TYR A 254 15.15 13.35 19.95
CA TYR A 254 13.73 13.15 19.71
C TYR A 254 12.94 13.40 21.00
N ASP A 255 12.32 14.57 21.09
CA ASP A 255 11.26 14.80 22.06
C ASP A 255 9.98 14.16 21.51
N GLY A 256 9.44 13.21 22.27
CA GLY A 256 8.22 12.49 21.89
C GLY A 256 7.02 13.43 21.77
N PRO A 257 5.94 13.01 21.09
CA PRO A 257 4.74 13.80 21.00
C PRO A 257 4.17 14.09 22.40
N VAL A 258 3.74 15.33 22.62
CA VAL A 258 3.10 15.79 23.86
C VAL A 258 1.83 14.97 24.08
N ILE A 259 1.89 13.99 24.99
CA ILE A 259 0.74 13.20 25.40
C ILE A 259 0.04 13.91 26.56
N LEU A 260 -1.29 14.01 26.47
CA LEU A 260 -2.12 14.45 27.58
C LEU A 260 -2.31 13.26 28.51
N VAL A 261 -1.64 13.26 29.65
CA VAL A 261 -1.82 12.24 30.69
C VAL A 261 -2.87 12.74 31.66
N LYS A 262 -3.83 11.88 31.99
CA LYS A 262 -4.87 12.18 32.98
C LYS A 262 -4.28 11.95 34.37
N ASP A 263 -3.85 13.04 35.02
CA ASP A 263 -3.34 13.02 36.38
C ASP A 263 -4.38 13.61 37.33
N GLN A 264 -4.81 12.83 38.33
CA GLN A 264 -5.78 13.24 39.35
C GLN A 264 -7.06 13.91 38.81
N GLY A 265 -7.56 13.44 37.67
CA GLY A 265 -8.79 13.96 37.05
C GLY A 265 -8.61 15.16 36.13
N ASN A 266 -7.41 15.73 36.05
CA ASN A 266 -7.06 16.82 35.13
C ASN A 266 -6.16 16.33 33.99
N TRP A 267 -6.35 16.90 32.81
CA TRP A 267 -5.50 16.61 31.65
C TRP A 267 -4.23 17.46 31.73
N VAL A 268 -3.07 16.82 31.89
CA VAL A 268 -1.78 17.48 31.99
C VAL A 268 -0.93 17.11 30.77
N ARG A 269 -0.33 18.11 30.11
CA ARG A 269 0.63 17.90 29.01
C ARG A 269 1.94 17.36 29.57
N THR A 270 2.43 16.23 29.06
CA THR A 270 3.83 15.84 29.27
C THR A 270 4.72 16.78 28.48
N ARG A 271 5.73 17.37 29.14
CA ARG A 271 6.81 18.05 28.41
C ARG A 271 7.66 17.04 27.68
#